data_AF-A0AAX0YTI1-F1
#
_entry.id   AF-A0AAX0YTI1-F1
#
_cell.length_a   1.000
_cell.length_b   1.000
_cell.length_c   1.000
_cell.angle_alpha   90.00
_cell.angle_beta   90.00
_cell.angle_gamma   90.00
#
_symmetry.space_group_name_H-M   'P 1'
#
loop_
_entity.id
_entity.type
_entity.pdbx_description
1 polymer ?
#
loop_
_entity_poly.entity_id
_entity_poly.type
_entity_poly.pdbx_seq_one_letter_code
_entity_poly.pdbx_strand_id
1 'polypeptide(L)'
;MSKQQEKRLNIINKTITLCAQNGFHGTSIDSITTATGVSKATIYKYFISKENLIKEALSLFSEFNHTDDNIADICSGYKKTRVNMIHILLNKHDINNSELKSQQAELIFNGLLATLQVTENIKLIPMAKNMYLNVIFANNKDY
;
A
#
# COMPACT_ATOMS: atom_id res chain seq x y z
N MET A 1 -3.05 -25.00 -1.53
CA MET A 1 -3.71 -24.19 -2.59
C MET A 1 -4.38 -25.12 -3.58
N SER A 2 -5.54 -24.74 -4.12
CA SER A 2 -6.22 -25.53 -5.17
C SER A 2 -5.54 -25.37 -6.53
N LYS A 3 -5.70 -26.34 -7.44
CA LYS A 3 -5.21 -26.23 -8.84
C LYS A 3 -5.73 -24.98 -9.56
N GLN A 4 -6.92 -24.51 -9.17
CA GLN A 4 -7.53 -23.29 -9.70
C GLN A 4 -6.79 -22.03 -9.20
N GLN A 5 -6.43 -21.98 -7.92
CA GLN A 5 -5.65 -20.88 -7.33
C GLN A 5 -4.23 -20.81 -7.91
N GLU A 6 -3.56 -21.95 -8.06
CA GLU A 6 -2.21 -22.01 -8.64
C GLU A 6 -2.19 -21.48 -10.09
N LYS A 7 -3.18 -21.88 -10.90
CA LYS A 7 -3.31 -21.39 -12.27
C LYS A 7 -3.58 -19.89 -12.32
N ARG A 8 -4.46 -19.38 -11.45
CA ARG A 8 -4.74 -17.95 -11.33
C ARG A 8 -3.46 -17.18 -10.99
N LEU A 9 -2.67 -17.67 -10.03
CA LEU A 9 -1.42 -17.04 -9.61
C LEU A 9 -0.35 -17.06 -10.71
N ASN A 10 -0.23 -18.16 -11.46
CA ASN A 10 0.67 -18.23 -12.62
C ASN A 10 0.33 -17.17 -13.68
N ILE A 11 -0.95 -16.99 -13.99
CA ILE A 11 -1.39 -15.96 -14.96
C ILE A 11 -0.99 -14.56 -14.48
N ILE A 12 -1.18 -14.28 -13.19
CA ILE A 12 -0.82 -12.99 -12.59
C ILE A 12 0.68 -12.75 -12.65
N ASN A 13 1.50 -13.69 -12.18
CA ASN A 13 2.95 -13.53 -12.11
C ASN A 13 3.57 -13.29 -13.50
N LYS A 14 3.09 -14.01 -14.52
CA LYS A 14 3.55 -13.81 -15.91
C LYS A 14 3.08 -12.49 -16.48
N THR A 15 1.88 -12.04 -16.15
CA THR A 15 1.36 -10.74 -16.59
C THR A 15 2.22 -9.59 -16.07
N ILE A 16 2.65 -9.63 -14.81
CA ILE A 16 3.50 -8.59 -14.21
C ILE A 16 4.86 -8.55 -14.87
N THR A 17 5.45 -9.73 -15.09
CA THR A 17 6.74 -9.85 -15.78
C THR A 17 6.67 -9.19 -17.17
N LEU A 18 5.61 -9.47 -17.92
CA LEU A 18 5.39 -8.88 -19.24
C LEU A 18 5.12 -7.38 -19.18
N CYS A 19 4.36 -6.92 -18.19
CA CYS A 19 4.09 -5.49 -17.99
C CYS A 19 5.36 -4.72 -17.62
N ALA A 20 6.23 -5.30 -16.80
CA ALA A 20 7.51 -4.70 -16.44
C ALA A 20 8.45 -4.57 -17.65
N GLN A 21 8.38 -5.51 -18.60
CA GLN A 21 9.21 -5.52 -19.81
C GLN A 21 8.65 -4.61 -20.92
N ASN A 22 7.33 -4.60 -21.12
CA ASN A 22 6.69 -4.03 -22.31
C ASN A 22 5.74 -2.87 -22.00
N GLY A 23 5.55 -2.53 -20.73
CA GLY A 23 4.50 -1.62 -20.27
C GLY A 23 3.09 -2.23 -20.32
N PHE A 24 2.11 -1.52 -19.74
CA PHE A 24 0.72 -1.98 -19.66
C PHE A 24 0.04 -2.10 -21.03
N HIS A 25 0.24 -1.09 -21.89
CA HIS A 25 -0.34 -1.09 -23.23
C HIS A 25 0.37 -2.07 -24.17
N GLY A 26 1.69 -2.26 -24.02
CA GLY A 26 2.48 -3.22 -24.80
C GLY A 26 2.25 -4.69 -24.41
N THR A 27 1.59 -4.95 -23.29
CA THR A 27 1.20 -6.30 -22.88
C THR A 27 -0.16 -6.67 -23.49
N SER A 28 -0.16 -7.69 -24.36
CA SER A 28 -1.38 -8.22 -25.00
C SER A 28 -1.84 -9.49 -24.31
N ILE A 29 -3.12 -9.84 -24.48
CA ILE A 29 -3.62 -11.13 -23.98
C ILE A 29 -2.90 -12.29 -24.67
N ASP A 30 -2.51 -12.14 -25.95
CA ASP A 30 -1.75 -13.16 -26.69
C ASP A 30 -0.36 -13.42 -26.09
N SER A 31 0.35 -12.37 -25.66
CA SER A 31 1.64 -12.56 -24.98
C SER A 31 1.46 -13.25 -23.64
N ILE A 32 0.38 -12.94 -22.90
CA ILE A 32 0.05 -13.61 -21.64
C ILE A 32 -0.30 -15.08 -21.88
N THR A 33 -1.11 -15.41 -22.89
CA THR A 33 -1.42 -16.81 -23.21
C THR A 33 -0.16 -17.60 -23.57
N THR A 34 0.74 -16.98 -24.33
CA THR A 34 2.03 -17.59 -24.72
C THR A 34 2.91 -17.84 -23.51
N ALA A 35 3.03 -16.85 -22.60
CA ALA A 35 3.87 -16.94 -21.42
C ALA A 35 3.33 -17.91 -20.33
N THR A 36 2.02 -18.14 -20.31
CA THR A 36 1.34 -18.96 -19.29
C THR A 36 0.97 -20.35 -19.77
N GLY A 37 0.88 -20.59 -21.08
CA GLY A 37 0.30 -21.80 -21.67
C GLY A 37 -1.21 -21.91 -21.45
N VAL A 38 -1.88 -20.84 -21.01
CA VAL A 38 -3.32 -20.81 -20.73
C VAL A 38 -4.06 -20.19 -21.90
N SER A 39 -5.19 -20.77 -22.31
CA SER A 39 -5.99 -20.22 -23.42
C SER A 39 -6.69 -18.90 -23.06
N LYS A 40 -6.97 -18.05 -24.06
CA LYS A 40 -7.70 -16.79 -23.86
C LYS A 40 -9.02 -16.98 -23.11
N ALA A 41 -9.81 -17.98 -23.52
CA ALA A 41 -11.08 -18.31 -22.89
C ALA A 41 -10.91 -18.67 -21.40
N THR A 42 -9.82 -19.38 -21.06
CA THR A 42 -9.53 -19.71 -19.67
C THR A 42 -9.09 -18.47 -18.90
N ILE A 43 -8.23 -17.60 -19.46
CA ILE A 43 -7.87 -16.33 -18.81
C ILE A 43 -9.12 -15.51 -18.49
N TYR A 44 -10.03 -15.36 -19.45
CA TYR A 44 -11.27 -14.61 -19.24
C TYR A 44 -12.26 -15.29 -18.28
N LYS A 45 -12.08 -16.57 -17.97
CA LYS A 45 -12.81 -17.24 -16.88
C LYS A 45 -12.32 -16.82 -15.49
N TYR A 46 -11.06 -16.42 -15.37
CA TYR A 46 -10.47 -15.95 -14.10
C TYR A 46 -10.53 -14.42 -13.95
N PHE A 47 -10.43 -13.68 -15.05
CA PHE A 47 -10.31 -12.23 -15.05
C PHE A 47 -11.26 -11.63 -16.09
N ILE A 48 -12.06 -10.65 -15.69
CA ILE A 48 -13.15 -10.12 -16.54
C ILE A 48 -12.60 -9.34 -17.74
N SER A 49 -11.41 -8.73 -17.60
CA SER A 49 -10.73 -8.02 -18.69
C SER A 49 -9.21 -8.03 -18.51
N LYS A 50 -8.47 -7.57 -19.53
CA LYS A 50 -7.01 -7.36 -19.42
C LYS A 50 -6.68 -6.34 -18.34
N GLU A 51 -7.45 -5.26 -18.27
CA GLU A 51 -7.29 -4.19 -17.29
C GLU A 51 -7.57 -4.70 -15.88
N ASN A 52 -8.60 -5.55 -15.70
CA ASN A 52 -8.87 -6.18 -14.42
C ASN A 52 -7.75 -7.15 -14.01
N LEU A 53 -7.22 -7.96 -14.92
CA LEU A 53 -6.05 -8.80 -14.67
C LEU A 53 -4.83 -7.96 -14.26
N ILE A 54 -4.51 -6.89 -15.00
CA ILE A 54 -3.39 -6.00 -14.66
C ILE A 54 -3.59 -5.34 -13.29
N LYS A 55 -4.81 -4.88 -12.98
CA LYS A 55 -5.13 -4.30 -11.66
C LYS A 55 -4.92 -5.31 -10.54
N GLU A 56 -5.43 -6.53 -10.69
CA GLU A 56 -5.25 -7.59 -9.70
C GLU A 56 -3.78 -8.00 -9.57
N ALA A 57 -3.05 -8.00 -10.68
CA ALA A 57 -1.63 -8.28 -10.70
C ALA A 57 -0.82 -7.21 -9.95
N LEU A 58 -1.14 -5.93 -10.14
CA LEU A 58 -0.54 -4.83 -9.39
C LEU A 58 -0.92 -4.86 -7.91
N SER A 59 -2.18 -5.17 -7.59
CA SER A 59 -2.62 -5.35 -6.20
C SER A 59 -1.83 -6.47 -5.51
N LEU A 60 -1.47 -7.52 -6.24
CA LEU A 60 -0.61 -8.61 -5.76
C LEU A 60 0.85 -8.25 -5.46
N PHE A 61 1.31 -7.08 -5.87
CA PHE A 61 2.62 -6.55 -5.48
C PHE A 61 2.49 -5.28 -4.64
N SER A 62 1.27 -4.83 -4.37
CA SER A 62 1.05 -3.76 -3.40
C SER A 62 1.36 -4.30 -2.01
N GLU A 63 1.94 -3.44 -1.18
CA GLU A 63 2.19 -3.70 0.25
C GLU A 63 0.92 -4.12 1.01
N PHE A 64 -0.26 -3.87 0.42
CA PHE A 64 -1.59 -4.20 0.92
C PHE A 64 -2.28 -5.26 0.07
N ASN A 65 -1.64 -6.41 -0.06
CA ASN A 65 -2.27 -7.58 -0.65
C ASN A 65 -3.50 -8.00 0.18
N HIS A 66 -4.69 -7.94 -0.41
CA HIS A 66 -5.97 -8.35 0.20
C HIS A 66 -6.05 -9.85 0.56
N THR A 67 -4.93 -10.57 0.57
CA THR A 67 -4.87 -11.96 1.01
C THR A 67 -4.75 -12.10 2.53
N ASP A 68 -4.34 -11.03 3.22
CA ASP A 68 -4.28 -10.97 4.69
C ASP A 68 -5.23 -9.87 5.23
N ASP A 69 -6.50 -9.91 4.81
CA ASP A 69 -7.53 -8.94 5.22
C ASP A 69 -7.56 -8.75 6.74
N ASN A 70 -7.41 -9.82 7.53
CA ASN A 70 -7.36 -9.71 9.00
C ASN A 70 -6.16 -8.89 9.50
N ILE A 71 -4.96 -9.08 8.95
CA ILE A 71 -3.76 -8.34 9.40
C ILE A 71 -3.83 -6.90 8.90
N ALA A 72 -4.24 -6.70 7.64
CA ALA A 72 -4.42 -5.38 7.06
C ALA A 72 -5.47 -4.57 7.83
N ASP A 73 -6.60 -5.19 8.19
CA ASP A 73 -7.67 -4.58 8.97
C ASP A 73 -7.24 -4.27 10.40
N ILE A 74 -6.54 -5.19 11.06
CA ILE A 74 -5.98 -4.96 12.40
C ILE A 74 -4.98 -3.79 12.36
N CYS A 75 -4.05 -3.79 11.40
CA CYS A 75 -3.09 -2.70 11.23
C CYS A 75 -3.79 -1.36 10.93
N SER A 76 -4.79 -1.36 10.06
CA SER A 76 -5.63 -0.18 9.76
C SER A 76 -6.36 0.32 11.00
N GLY A 77 -6.90 -0.59 11.81
CA GLY A 77 -7.52 -0.30 13.10
C GLY A 77 -6.56 0.39 14.07
N TYR A 78 -5.36 -0.16 14.26
CA TYR A 78 -4.33 0.46 15.12
C TYR A 78 -3.91 1.85 14.63
N LYS A 79 -3.75 2.04 13.31
CA LYS A 79 -3.43 3.34 12.71
C LYS A 79 -4.54 4.36 12.99
N LYS A 80 -5.80 3.98 12.76
CA LYS A 80 -6.98 4.82 13.06
C LYS A 80 -7.07 5.18 14.55
N THR A 81 -6.90 4.20 15.44
CA THR A 81 -6.92 4.43 16.89
C THR A 81 -5.82 5.39 17.32
N ARG A 82 -4.59 5.25 16.78
CA ARG A 82 -3.49 6.16 17.09
C ARG A 82 -3.77 7.59 16.62
N VAL A 83 -4.23 7.78 15.38
CA VAL A 83 -4.62 9.10 14.84
C VAL A 83 -5.69 9.73 15.73
N ASN A 84 -6.76 8.98 16.05
CA ASN A 84 -7.83 9.47 16.91
C ASN A 84 -7.33 9.81 18.32
N MET A 85 -6.47 9.00 18.90
CA MET A 85 -5.89 9.26 20.23
C MET A 85 -5.06 10.55 20.22
N ILE A 86 -4.22 10.76 19.21
CA ILE A 86 -3.45 12.00 19.06
C ILE A 86 -4.41 13.18 18.89
N HIS A 87 -5.40 13.07 18.01
CA HIS A 87 -6.40 14.11 17.79
C HIS A 87 -7.12 14.51 19.10
N ILE A 88 -7.60 13.53 19.87
CA ILE A 88 -8.27 13.76 21.16
C ILE A 88 -7.33 14.43 22.17
N LEU A 89 -6.07 13.97 22.25
CA LEU A 89 -5.08 14.56 23.15
C LEU A 89 -4.80 16.01 22.78
N LEU A 90 -4.58 16.31 21.51
CA LEU A 90 -4.34 17.67 21.03
C LEU A 90 -5.54 18.59 21.31
N ASN A 91 -6.74 18.11 21.03
CA ASN A 91 -7.98 18.84 21.28
C ASN A 91 -8.18 19.13 22.79
N LYS A 92 -7.96 18.14 23.65
CA LYS A 92 -8.06 18.28 25.11
C LYS A 92 -7.06 19.29 25.69
N HIS A 93 -5.97 19.57 24.99
CA HIS A 93 -4.94 20.54 25.37
C HIS A 93 -5.03 21.85 24.57
N ASP A 94 -6.19 22.13 23.94
CA ASP A 94 -6.47 23.35 23.19
C ASP A 94 -5.46 23.62 22.05
N ILE A 95 -4.93 22.57 21.43
CA ILE A 95 -4.03 22.67 20.28
C ILE A 95 -4.87 22.75 18.99
N ASN A 96 -4.83 23.90 18.31
CA ASN A 96 -5.51 24.10 17.03
C ASN A 96 -5.02 23.13 15.95
N ASN A 97 -5.85 22.94 14.92
CA ASN A 97 -5.56 22.06 13.79
C ASN A 97 -5.26 20.61 14.22
N SER A 98 -5.86 20.16 15.33
CA SER A 98 -5.61 18.85 15.95
C SER A 98 -5.84 17.68 14.98
N GLU A 99 -6.85 17.76 14.11
CA GLU A 99 -7.10 16.76 13.07
C GLU A 99 -5.93 16.69 12.08
N LEU A 100 -5.58 17.81 11.44
CA LEU A 100 -4.48 17.88 10.48
C LEU A 100 -3.14 17.47 11.11
N LYS A 101 -2.84 17.95 12.31
CA LYS A 101 -1.63 17.59 13.07
C LYS A 101 -1.58 16.09 13.37
N SER A 102 -2.71 15.46 13.72
CA SER A 102 -2.77 14.02 13.95
C SER A 102 -2.49 13.19 12.68
N GLN A 103 -2.99 13.66 11.52
CA GLN A 103 -2.72 13.03 10.23
C GLN A 103 -1.27 13.21 9.78
N GLN A 104 -0.69 14.40 9.98
CA GLN A 104 0.72 14.68 9.70
C GLN A 104 1.66 13.82 10.57
N ALA A 105 1.33 13.65 11.85
CA ALA A 105 2.05 12.77 12.76
C ALA A 105 2.06 11.31 12.27
N GLU A 106 0.91 10.83 11.76
CA GLU A 106 0.78 9.48 11.19
C GLU A 106 1.56 9.31 9.88
N LEU A 107 1.59 10.34 9.02
CA LEU A 107 2.38 10.34 7.80
C LEU A 107 3.89 10.20 8.10
N ILE A 108 4.39 10.92 9.10
CA ILE A 108 5.79 10.85 9.53
C ILE A 108 6.11 9.45 10.05
N PHE A 109 5.23 8.88 10.88
CA PHE A 109 5.42 7.55 11.44
C PHE A 109 5.44 6.46 10.36
N ASN A 110 4.44 6.46 9.45
CA ASN A 110 4.40 5.49 8.35
C ASN A 110 5.58 5.68 7.38
N GLY A 111 5.94 6.93 7.07
CA GLY A 111 7.10 7.23 6.23
C GLY A 111 8.40 6.71 6.83
N LEU A 112 8.60 6.85 8.15
CA LEU A 112 9.75 6.27 8.84
C LEU A 112 9.75 4.74 8.75
N LEU A 113 8.62 4.09 9.06
CA LEU A 113 8.52 2.62 9.03
C LEU A 113 8.85 2.05 7.64
N ALA A 114 8.21 2.59 6.60
CA ALA A 114 8.44 2.17 5.22
C ALA A 114 9.90 2.40 4.80
N THR A 115 10.47 3.55 5.18
CA THR A 115 11.87 3.86 4.83
C THR A 115 12.87 2.95 5.56
N LEU A 116 12.63 2.66 6.84
CA LEU A 116 13.50 1.77 7.62
C LEU A 116 13.45 0.34 7.09
N GLN A 117 12.30 -0.13 6.65
CA GLN A 117 12.13 -1.47 6.07
C GLN A 117 12.98 -1.67 4.80
N VAL A 118 13.19 -0.61 4.02
CA VAL A 118 13.95 -0.67 2.76
C VAL A 118 15.43 -0.36 2.97
N THR A 119 15.76 0.63 3.80
CA THR A 119 17.11 1.18 3.90
C THR A 119 17.90 0.70 5.10
N GLU A 120 17.23 0.14 6.11
CA GLU A 120 17.79 -0.22 7.42
C GLU A 120 18.50 0.95 8.14
N ASN A 121 18.29 2.19 7.68
CA ASN A 121 19.02 3.36 8.15
C ASN A 121 18.41 3.91 9.45
N ILE A 122 18.79 3.31 10.57
CA ILE A 122 18.33 3.72 11.91
C ILE A 122 18.67 5.17 12.28
N LYS A 123 19.61 5.83 11.57
CA LYS A 123 19.94 7.25 11.78
C LYS A 123 18.79 8.19 11.37
N LEU A 124 17.75 7.67 10.71
CA LEU A 124 16.54 8.43 10.38
C LEU A 124 15.57 8.56 11.57
N ILE A 125 15.70 7.71 12.59
CA ILE A 125 14.79 7.73 13.76
C ILE A 125 14.83 9.10 14.48
N PRO A 126 16.01 9.68 14.80
CA PRO A 126 16.07 11.01 15.41
C PRO A 126 15.46 12.11 14.52
N MET A 127 15.65 12.02 13.20
CA MET A 127 15.10 12.99 12.25
C MET A 127 13.56 12.93 12.24
N ALA A 128 12.99 11.74 12.11
CA ALA A 128 11.54 11.54 12.15
C ALA A 128 10.93 11.95 13.50
N LYS A 129 11.62 11.66 14.62
CA LYS A 129 11.21 12.15 15.94
C LYS A 129 11.13 13.67 15.99
N ASN A 130 12.13 14.37 15.46
CA ASN A 130 12.11 15.84 15.41
C ASN A 130 10.99 16.37 14.53
N MET A 131 10.76 15.78 13.36
CA MET A 131 9.63 16.14 12.49
C MET A 131 8.29 15.95 13.21
N TYR A 132 8.12 14.82 13.92
CA TYR A 132 6.92 14.53 14.70
C TYR A 132 6.69 15.58 15.78
N LEU A 133 7.72 15.87 16.57
CA LEU A 133 7.63 16.88 17.64
C LEU A 133 7.32 18.28 17.07
N ASN A 134 7.89 18.64 15.93
CA ASN A 134 7.58 19.90 15.26
C ASN A 134 6.11 19.95 14.81
N VAL A 135 5.55 18.89 14.26
CA VAL A 135 4.11 18.86 13.89
C VAL A 135 3.23 19.08 15.13
N ILE A 136 3.54 18.39 16.23
CA ILE A 136 2.75 18.47 17.45
C ILE A 136 2.88 19.84 18.12
N PHE A 137 4.11 20.32 18.30
CA PHE A 137 4.43 21.45 19.18
C PHE A 137 4.84 22.74 18.48
N ALA A 138 5.06 22.76 17.16
CA ALA A 138 5.30 24.04 16.48
C ALA A 138 4.05 24.92 16.66
N ASN A 139 4.27 26.04 17.33
CA ASN A 139 3.26 27.04 17.64
C ASN A 139 2.60 27.53 16.35
N ASN A 140 1.28 27.55 16.34
CA ASN A 140 0.50 28.36 15.42
C ASN A 140 0.92 29.82 15.65
N LYS A 141 1.84 30.34 14.82
CA LYS A 141 1.74 31.74 14.47
C LYS A 141 0.67 31.79 13.40
N ASP A 142 -0.56 31.94 13.86
CA ASP A 142 -1.65 32.44 13.04
C ASP A 142 -1.14 33.73 12.38
N TYR A 143 -1.10 33.73 11.05
CA TYR A 143 -1.01 34.95 10.25
C TYR A 143 -2.41 35.52 10.06
#